data_AF-A0A0Q8R5N3-F1
#
_entry.id   AF-A0A0Q8R5N3-F1
#
_cell.length_a   1.000
_cell.length_b   1.000
_cell.length_c   1.000
_cell.angle_alpha   90.00
_cell.angle_beta   90.00
_cell.angle_gamma   90.00
#
_symmetry.space_group_name_H-M   'P 1'
#
loop_
_entity.id
_entity.type
_entity.pdbx_description
1 polymer ?
#
loop_
_entity_poly.entity_id
_entity_poly.type
_entity_poly.pdbx_seq_one_letter_code
_entity_poly.pdbx_strand_id
1 'polypeptide(L)'
;MVSRINARPPDGEAPPRGFGQYRDRNITTVANPTCGLQGAPMIQDMHRFPHRYRLSGLKVASQVPLPMRPLAGEAETFEAEVTIAVDDVPERLEQLSHQGPNWSLDARHFLLDLPEIGRFMASDGHRLTICPAPGMALDDILVFATGTMMSAILYQRGALLLHASAVVRDGRGFIFCGPSGAGKSTLSGALSQAGCTFLSDDLCSIRDADDGSPTIEADGRTLRLFQDSIDRLGLAGAVGARVRAQVEKYHVAAASGEESVTSAPLGAIYMLADANAAYPPGIVELAPLAAAQALLRQCYRRRVALAYAGGALAARTARLLSHVKVYHLRRPRDLAQLDDTVDALIAHWSRP
;
A
#
# COMPACT_ATOMS: atom_id res chain seq x y z
N MET A 1 13.43 22.61 -49.26
CA MET A 1 13.99 22.16 -50.55
C MET A 1 14.92 21.01 -50.19
N VAL A 2 14.69 19.72 -50.45
CA VAL A 2 14.06 18.95 -51.55
C VAL A 2 13.55 17.65 -50.90
N SER A 3 12.25 17.38 -50.84
CA SER A 3 11.41 16.54 -51.74
C SER A 3 11.21 15.09 -51.24
N ARG A 4 9.95 14.64 -51.40
CA ARG A 4 9.31 13.40 -50.96
C ARG A 4 9.77 12.20 -51.78
N ILE A 5 9.62 10.98 -51.24
CA ILE A 5 9.08 9.79 -51.95
C ILE A 5 8.34 8.89 -50.94
N ASN A 6 7.13 8.48 -51.35
CA ASN A 6 6.20 7.53 -50.74
C ASN A 6 6.69 6.07 -50.91
N ALA A 7 6.33 5.19 -49.97
CA ALA A 7 6.00 3.79 -50.28
C ALA A 7 5.10 3.17 -49.19
N ARG A 8 3.91 2.70 -49.58
CA ARG A 8 3.05 1.77 -48.82
C ARG A 8 3.54 0.33 -49.01
N PRO A 9 3.23 -0.59 -48.08
CA PRO A 9 3.06 -2.00 -48.38
C PRO A 9 1.60 -2.49 -48.12
N PRO A 10 1.25 -3.71 -48.59
CA PRO A 10 -0.09 -4.06 -49.05
C PRO A 10 -0.96 -4.84 -48.05
N ASP A 11 -2.26 -4.91 -48.36
CA ASP A 11 -3.29 -5.71 -47.70
C ASP A 11 -3.11 -7.23 -47.92
N GLY A 12 -3.52 -8.00 -46.91
CA GLY A 12 -4.07 -9.34 -47.09
C GLY A 12 -3.44 -10.45 -46.25
N GLU A 13 -4.05 -10.76 -45.11
CA GLU A 13 -4.41 -12.14 -44.71
C GLU A 13 -5.17 -12.13 -43.37
N ALA A 14 -6.34 -12.77 -43.34
CA ALA A 14 -7.19 -12.94 -42.16
C ALA A 14 -6.93 -14.30 -41.48
N PRO A 15 -7.11 -14.41 -40.16
CA PRO A 15 -7.41 -15.70 -39.54
C PRO A 15 -8.60 -15.59 -38.54
N PRO A 16 -9.07 -16.68 -37.90
CA PRO A 16 -10.22 -17.45 -38.36
C PRO A 16 -11.45 -17.30 -37.45
N ARG A 17 -12.61 -17.63 -38.00
CA ARG A 17 -13.87 -17.83 -37.25
C ARG A 17 -13.84 -19.17 -36.49
N GLY A 18 -14.31 -19.14 -35.25
CA GLY A 18 -15.04 -20.27 -34.66
C GLY A 18 -14.69 -20.57 -33.21
N PHE A 19 -15.56 -20.17 -32.29
CA PHE A 19 -16.00 -20.87 -31.07
C PHE A 19 -17.25 -20.09 -30.64
N GLY A 20 -18.47 -20.63 -30.72
CA GLY A 20 -18.98 -21.77 -29.97
C GLY A 20 -20.14 -21.23 -29.14
N GLN A 21 -21.37 -21.45 -29.61
CA GLN A 21 -22.60 -21.06 -28.92
C GLN A 21 -22.64 -21.74 -27.54
N TYR A 22 -22.75 -20.96 -26.47
CA TYR A 22 -23.24 -21.45 -25.18
C TYR A 22 -24.59 -20.81 -24.90
N ARG A 23 -25.60 -21.69 -24.87
CA ARG A 23 -27.01 -21.42 -24.55
C ARG A 23 -27.18 -21.09 -23.06
N ASP A 24 -28.08 -20.15 -22.84
CA ASP A 24 -29.04 -20.01 -21.73
C ASP A 24 -28.83 -20.85 -20.47
N ARG A 25 -28.60 -20.16 -19.36
CA ARG A 25 -29.15 -20.55 -18.05
C ARG A 25 -29.60 -19.31 -17.27
N ASN A 26 -30.92 -19.16 -17.19
CA ASN A 26 -31.74 -18.57 -16.13
C ASN A 26 -31.03 -17.60 -15.16
N ILE A 27 -31.20 -16.30 -15.39
CA ILE A 27 -31.13 -15.29 -14.33
C ILE A 27 -32.56 -14.93 -13.97
N THR A 28 -33.00 -15.38 -12.80
CA THR A 28 -34.27 -15.03 -12.19
C THR A 28 -34.24 -13.56 -11.80
N THR A 29 -35.12 -12.78 -12.41
CA THR A 29 -35.44 -11.40 -12.04
C THR A 29 -35.96 -11.38 -10.60
N VAL A 30 -35.20 -10.82 -9.66
CA VAL A 30 -35.71 -10.53 -8.31
C VAL A 30 -36.24 -9.10 -8.32
N ALA A 31 -37.57 -9.00 -8.22
CA ALA A 31 -38.31 -7.77 -8.05
C ALA A 31 -38.06 -7.19 -6.65
N ASN A 32 -37.89 -5.87 -6.59
CA ASN A 32 -37.93 -5.07 -5.36
C ASN A 32 -39.35 -5.02 -4.80
N PRO A 33 -39.55 -5.20 -3.48
CA PRO A 33 -40.61 -4.56 -2.74
C PRO A 33 -40.06 -3.41 -1.89
N THR A 34 -40.76 -2.30 -2.00
CA THR A 34 -40.57 -1.05 -1.27
C THR A 34 -41.00 -1.13 0.20
N CYS A 35 -40.29 -0.32 1.00
CA CYS A 35 -40.77 0.43 2.17
C CYS A 35 -40.93 -0.26 3.53
N GLY A 36 -40.18 0.29 4.51
CA GLY A 36 -40.68 0.52 5.86
C GLY A 36 -40.12 -0.44 6.91
N LEU A 37 -39.16 0.03 7.70
CA LEU A 37 -39.12 -0.10 9.16
C LEU A 37 -37.94 0.73 9.70
N GLN A 38 -38.28 1.79 10.43
CA GLN A 38 -37.37 2.60 11.23
C GLN A 38 -36.88 1.76 12.41
N GLY A 39 -35.60 1.43 12.42
CA GLY A 39 -34.93 0.72 13.51
C GLY A 39 -33.43 0.57 13.23
N ALA A 40 -32.63 1.31 14.00
CA ALA A 40 -31.16 1.19 14.15
C ALA A 40 -30.29 1.35 12.87
N PRO A 41 -29.66 2.52 12.62
CA PRO A 41 -28.72 2.69 11.50
C PRO A 41 -27.59 1.64 11.48
N MET A 42 -27.20 1.13 12.64
CA MET A 42 -26.16 0.10 12.77
C MET A 42 -26.48 -1.25 12.09
N ILE A 43 -27.75 -1.67 12.03
CA ILE A 43 -28.11 -2.98 11.44
C ILE A 43 -28.16 -2.88 9.91
N GLN A 44 -28.60 -1.74 9.38
CA GLN A 44 -28.69 -1.53 7.92
C GLN A 44 -27.31 -1.39 7.27
N ASP A 45 -26.34 -0.75 7.94
CA ASP A 45 -24.97 -0.61 7.43
C ASP A 45 -24.19 -1.93 7.44
N MET A 46 -24.47 -2.84 8.39
CA MET A 46 -23.82 -4.16 8.45
C MET A 46 -24.15 -5.05 7.25
N HIS A 47 -25.36 -4.95 6.69
CA HIS A 47 -25.72 -5.70 5.49
C HIS A 47 -25.05 -5.15 4.22
N ARG A 48 -24.72 -3.85 4.20
CA ARG A 48 -24.06 -3.21 3.06
C ARG A 48 -22.54 -3.41 3.05
N PHE A 49 -21.91 -3.51 4.23
CA PHE A 49 -20.46 -3.66 4.37
C PHE A 49 -20.09 -4.84 5.29
N PRO A 50 -20.18 -6.09 4.81
CA PRO A 50 -19.97 -7.28 5.65
C PRO A 50 -18.51 -7.52 6.05
N HIS A 51 -17.54 -6.84 5.43
CA HIS A 51 -16.12 -7.07 5.68
C HIS A 51 -15.48 -5.92 6.47
N ARG A 52 -14.66 -6.26 7.47
CA ARG A 52 -14.03 -5.30 8.40
C ARG A 52 -12.51 -5.47 8.44
N TYR A 53 -11.80 -4.35 8.40
CA TYR A 53 -10.34 -4.29 8.39
C TYR A 53 -9.82 -3.15 9.26
N ARG A 54 -8.54 -3.22 9.63
CA ARG A 54 -7.77 -2.07 10.12
C ARG A 54 -6.63 -1.80 9.16
N LEU A 55 -6.67 -0.66 8.48
CA LEU A 55 -5.69 -0.28 7.44
C LEU A 55 -5.06 1.06 7.80
N SER A 56 -3.75 1.09 8.04
CA SER A 56 -3.00 2.31 8.37
C SER A 56 -3.62 3.10 9.54
N GLY A 57 -4.01 2.37 10.57
CA GLY A 57 -4.67 2.88 11.78
C GLY A 57 -6.17 3.14 11.65
N LEU A 58 -6.76 3.06 10.45
CA LEU A 58 -8.19 3.36 10.22
C LEU A 58 -9.05 2.10 10.30
N LYS A 59 -10.22 2.19 10.93
CA LYS A 59 -11.30 1.19 10.86
C LYS A 59 -11.98 1.27 9.49
N VAL A 60 -11.85 0.22 8.68
CA VAL A 60 -12.37 0.18 7.30
C VAL A 60 -13.47 -0.87 7.17
N ALA A 61 -14.66 -0.44 6.73
CA ALA A 61 -15.74 -1.31 6.30
C ALA A 61 -15.73 -1.45 4.77
N SER A 62 -15.92 -2.66 4.25
CA SER A 62 -15.95 -2.90 2.81
C SER A 62 -17.12 -3.79 2.40
N GLN A 63 -17.72 -3.46 1.24
CA GLN A 63 -18.78 -4.22 0.59
C GLN A 63 -18.25 -5.54 0.03
N VAL A 64 -16.94 -5.62 -0.24
CA VAL A 64 -16.29 -6.74 -0.91
C VAL A 64 -15.06 -7.19 -0.10
N PRO A 65 -14.64 -8.46 -0.19
CA PRO A 65 -13.46 -8.93 0.51
C PRO A 65 -12.22 -8.25 -0.06
N LEU A 66 -11.33 -7.75 0.80
CA LEU A 66 -10.08 -7.10 0.42
C LEU A 66 -8.93 -8.08 0.59
N PRO A 67 -7.84 -7.96 -0.19
CA PRO A 67 -6.62 -8.76 -0.04
C PRO A 67 -5.76 -8.30 1.15
N MET A 68 -6.40 -8.15 2.31
CA MET A 68 -5.89 -7.61 3.57
C MET A 68 -6.29 -8.54 4.71
N ARG A 69 -5.64 -8.43 5.87
CA ARG A 69 -5.99 -9.24 7.04
C ARG A 69 -7.35 -8.77 7.60
N PRO A 70 -8.40 -9.63 7.62
CA PRO A 70 -9.68 -9.26 8.22
C PRO A 70 -9.54 -9.11 9.75
N LEU A 71 -10.34 -8.24 10.33
CA LEU A 71 -10.50 -8.18 11.79
C LEU A 71 -11.34 -9.39 12.25
N ALA A 72 -10.87 -10.07 13.29
CA ALA A 72 -11.57 -11.21 13.88
C ALA A 72 -12.51 -10.75 15.01
N GLY A 73 -13.73 -11.33 15.06
CA GLY A 73 -14.66 -11.21 16.20
C GLY A 73 -15.81 -10.21 16.03
N GLU A 74 -16.90 -10.48 16.75
CA GLU A 74 -18.15 -9.68 16.79
C GLU A 74 -18.17 -8.63 17.93
N ALA A 75 -17.12 -8.53 18.74
CA ALA A 75 -17.18 -7.93 20.08
C ALA A 75 -16.98 -6.41 20.16
N GLU A 76 -16.60 -5.72 19.09
CA GLU A 76 -16.51 -4.25 19.08
C GLU A 76 -17.69 -3.61 18.33
N THR A 77 -18.24 -2.54 18.91
CA THR A 77 -18.95 -1.52 18.14
C THR A 77 -18.00 -0.99 17.06
N PHE A 78 -18.20 -1.45 15.83
CA PHE A 78 -17.37 -1.10 14.69
C PHE A 78 -17.98 0.08 13.96
N GLU A 79 -17.59 1.29 14.36
CA GLU A 79 -17.87 2.49 13.56
C GLU A 79 -16.78 2.66 12.51
N ALA A 80 -17.17 2.59 11.24
CA ALA A 80 -16.25 2.67 10.12
C ALA A 80 -15.80 4.12 9.90
N GLU A 81 -14.49 4.35 9.90
CA GLU A 81 -13.88 5.63 9.52
C GLU A 81 -13.72 5.75 8.00
N VAL A 82 -13.67 4.61 7.31
CA VAL A 82 -13.62 4.52 5.85
C VAL A 82 -14.57 3.43 5.37
N THR A 83 -15.38 3.76 4.37
CA THR A 83 -16.21 2.77 3.66
C THR A 83 -15.70 2.54 2.25
N ILE A 84 -15.64 1.29 1.82
CA ILE A 84 -15.26 0.87 0.48
C ILE A 84 -16.47 0.20 -0.20
N ALA A 85 -16.97 0.78 -1.29
CA ALA A 85 -18.13 0.29 -2.02
C ALA A 85 -17.82 0.09 -3.52
N VAL A 86 -18.57 -0.81 -4.15
CA VAL A 86 -18.66 -0.92 -5.60
C VAL A 86 -19.90 -0.15 -6.04
N ASP A 87 -19.70 0.91 -6.82
CA ASP A 87 -20.76 1.81 -7.25
C ASP A 87 -20.29 2.62 -8.48
N ASP A 88 -21.18 3.43 -9.04
CA ASP A 88 -20.83 4.32 -10.13
C ASP A 88 -19.83 5.41 -9.68
N VAL A 89 -18.87 5.69 -10.56
CA VAL A 89 -17.86 6.74 -10.38
C VAL A 89 -18.02 7.72 -11.55
N PRO A 90 -17.95 9.04 -11.34
CA PRO A 90 -18.02 10.01 -12.43
C PRO A 90 -16.82 9.88 -13.39
N GLU A 91 -17.00 10.24 -14.66
CA GLU A 91 -15.93 10.19 -15.68
C GLU A 91 -14.86 11.27 -15.44
N ARG A 92 -15.27 12.37 -14.82
CA ARG A 92 -14.41 13.52 -14.55
C ARG A 92 -14.91 14.28 -13.33
N LEU A 93 -14.00 14.98 -12.68
CA LEU A 93 -14.34 16.00 -11.69
C LEU A 93 -14.60 17.33 -12.39
N GLU A 94 -15.54 18.12 -11.87
CA GLU A 94 -15.93 19.39 -12.48
C GLU A 94 -14.92 20.52 -12.20
N GLN A 95 -14.35 20.56 -10.99
CA GLN A 95 -13.45 21.62 -10.55
C GLN A 95 -12.07 21.05 -10.19
N LEU A 96 -11.19 21.00 -11.17
CA LEU A 96 -9.85 20.44 -10.99
C LEU A 96 -8.91 21.41 -10.29
N SER A 97 -8.19 20.90 -9.28
CA SER A 97 -7.02 21.60 -8.74
C SER A 97 -5.72 21.05 -9.32
N HIS A 98 -5.64 19.74 -9.55
CA HIS A 98 -4.48 19.06 -10.12
C HIS A 98 -4.92 17.88 -10.99
N GLN A 99 -4.07 17.52 -11.95
CA GLN A 99 -4.27 16.34 -12.79
C GLN A 99 -2.95 15.69 -13.21
N GLY A 100 -3.02 14.40 -13.49
CA GLY A 100 -2.01 13.60 -14.16
C GLY A 100 -2.59 12.85 -15.35
N PRO A 101 -1.84 11.89 -15.93
CA PRO A 101 -2.26 11.18 -17.14
C PRO A 101 -3.57 10.38 -16.97
N ASN A 102 -3.77 9.83 -15.78
CA ASN A 102 -4.82 8.87 -15.45
C ASN A 102 -5.45 9.15 -14.08
N TRP A 103 -5.23 10.35 -13.53
CA TRP A 103 -5.82 10.77 -12.27
C TRP A 103 -6.09 12.26 -12.26
N SER A 104 -7.08 12.66 -11.48
CA SER A 104 -7.43 14.06 -11.26
C SER A 104 -7.86 14.24 -9.81
N LEU A 105 -7.75 15.46 -9.28
CA LEU A 105 -8.20 15.76 -7.92
C LEU A 105 -8.67 17.20 -7.75
N ASP A 106 -9.58 17.34 -6.80
CA ASP A 106 -10.01 18.59 -6.21
C ASP A 106 -9.69 18.58 -4.70
N ALA A 107 -10.20 19.55 -3.95
CA ALA A 107 -9.96 19.66 -2.50
C ALA A 107 -10.46 18.44 -1.69
N ARG A 108 -11.48 17.72 -2.19
CA ARG A 108 -12.23 16.67 -1.50
C ARG A 108 -12.14 15.31 -2.19
N HIS A 109 -11.87 15.27 -3.48
CA HIS A 109 -11.93 14.07 -4.31
C HIS A 109 -10.59 13.78 -4.98
N PHE A 110 -10.25 12.49 -5.05
CA PHE A 110 -9.21 11.96 -5.92
C PHE A 110 -9.84 10.91 -6.84
N LEU A 111 -9.82 11.16 -8.14
CA LEU A 111 -10.31 10.26 -9.18
C LEU A 111 -9.11 9.59 -9.86
N LEU A 112 -9.12 8.27 -9.93
CA LEU A 112 -8.18 7.46 -10.69
C LEU A 112 -8.97 6.74 -11.79
N ASP A 113 -8.59 6.98 -13.04
CA ASP A 113 -9.21 6.36 -14.21
C ASP A 113 -8.18 5.51 -14.94
N LEU A 114 -8.38 4.19 -14.91
CA LEU A 114 -7.51 3.24 -15.57
C LEU A 114 -8.30 2.59 -16.71
N PRO A 115 -8.03 2.97 -17.98
CA PRO A 115 -8.67 2.35 -19.13
C PRO A 115 -8.60 0.83 -19.06
N GLU A 116 -9.70 0.18 -19.43
CA GLU A 116 -9.87 -1.30 -19.42
C GLU A 116 -9.83 -1.97 -18.04
N ILE A 117 -9.46 -1.25 -16.97
CA ILE A 117 -9.39 -1.77 -15.60
C ILE A 117 -10.59 -1.27 -14.79
N GLY A 118 -10.84 0.04 -14.79
CA GLY A 118 -11.93 0.66 -14.04
C GLY A 118 -11.58 2.04 -13.48
N ARG A 119 -12.59 2.66 -12.87
CA ARG A 119 -12.49 3.97 -12.22
C ARG A 119 -12.64 3.85 -10.72
N PHE A 120 -11.91 4.69 -9.99
CA PHE A 120 -11.88 4.70 -8.54
C PHE A 120 -11.96 6.13 -8.04
N MET A 121 -12.71 6.35 -6.96
CA MET A 121 -12.80 7.66 -6.34
C MET A 121 -12.58 7.56 -4.83
N ALA A 122 -11.69 8.39 -4.30
CA ALA A 122 -11.54 8.62 -2.87
C ALA A 122 -12.12 10.00 -2.52
N SER A 123 -13.04 10.06 -1.56
CA SER A 123 -13.78 11.27 -1.20
C SER A 123 -13.67 11.55 0.29
N ASP A 124 -13.37 12.80 0.64
CA ASP A 124 -13.48 13.37 1.99
C ASP A 124 -12.69 12.63 3.08
N GLY A 125 -11.69 11.88 2.67
CA GLY A 125 -11.02 10.90 3.50
C GLY A 125 -11.88 9.68 3.81
N HIS A 126 -13.20 9.72 3.92
CA HIS A 126 -13.95 8.60 4.53
C HIS A 126 -14.63 7.65 3.53
N ARG A 127 -14.55 7.88 2.22
CA ARG A 127 -15.23 7.02 1.23
C ARG A 127 -14.34 6.67 0.04
N LEU A 128 -14.33 5.39 -0.32
CA LEU A 128 -13.71 4.88 -1.54
C LEU A 128 -14.77 4.15 -2.36
N THR A 129 -14.95 4.57 -3.61
CA THR A 129 -15.85 3.94 -4.58
C THR A 129 -15.04 3.30 -5.70
N ILE A 130 -15.43 2.09 -6.10
CA ILE A 130 -14.81 1.29 -7.16
C ILE A 130 -15.85 1.03 -8.25
N CYS A 131 -15.54 1.40 -9.49
CA CYS A 131 -16.33 1.12 -10.68
C CYS A 131 -15.47 0.29 -11.65
N PRO A 132 -15.54 -1.06 -11.61
CA PRO A 132 -14.77 -1.92 -12.51
C PRO A 132 -15.14 -1.68 -13.97
N ALA A 133 -14.19 -1.83 -14.89
CA ALA A 133 -14.50 -1.86 -16.31
C ALA A 133 -15.31 -3.13 -16.65
N PRO A 134 -16.14 -3.12 -17.72
CA PRO A 134 -16.89 -4.30 -18.13
C PRO A 134 -15.99 -5.53 -18.33
N GLY A 135 -16.35 -6.65 -17.68
CA GLY A 135 -15.60 -7.91 -17.79
C GLY A 135 -14.38 -8.03 -16.85
N MET A 136 -14.04 -6.99 -16.09
CA MET A 136 -12.95 -7.06 -15.11
C MET A 136 -13.38 -7.77 -13.83
N ALA A 137 -12.60 -8.77 -13.42
CA ALA A 137 -12.75 -9.39 -12.12
C ALA A 137 -12.33 -8.41 -11.02
N LEU A 138 -13.16 -8.28 -9.98
CA LEU A 138 -12.92 -7.31 -8.92
C LEU A 138 -11.61 -7.58 -8.18
N ASP A 139 -11.32 -8.85 -7.89
CA ASP A 139 -10.11 -9.27 -7.16
C ASP A 139 -8.80 -8.78 -7.80
N ASP A 140 -8.76 -8.69 -9.13
CA ASP A 140 -7.58 -8.23 -9.87
C ASP A 140 -7.29 -6.74 -9.67
N ILE A 141 -8.32 -5.97 -9.31
CA ILE A 141 -8.24 -4.50 -9.24
C ILE A 141 -8.24 -3.96 -7.79
N LEU A 142 -8.56 -4.79 -6.79
CA LEU A 142 -8.57 -4.39 -5.36
C LEU A 142 -7.20 -3.96 -4.82
N VAL A 143 -6.11 -4.30 -5.51
CA VAL A 143 -4.77 -3.77 -5.23
C VAL A 143 -4.68 -2.26 -5.40
N PHE A 144 -5.48 -1.66 -6.28
CA PHE A 144 -5.55 -0.21 -6.44
C PHE A 144 -6.30 0.42 -5.27
N ALA A 145 -7.38 -0.22 -4.81
CA ALA A 145 -8.14 0.20 -3.63
C ALA A 145 -7.28 0.22 -2.36
N THR A 146 -6.59 -0.88 -2.08
CA THR A 146 -5.73 -1.06 -0.88
C THR A 146 -4.37 -0.36 -0.97
N GLY A 147 -4.01 0.15 -2.16
CA GLY A 147 -2.75 0.84 -2.41
C GLY A 147 -2.96 2.33 -2.69
N THR A 148 -3.15 2.67 -3.96
CA THR A 148 -3.24 4.07 -4.42
C THR A 148 -4.44 4.79 -3.78
N MET A 149 -5.61 4.17 -3.74
CA MET A 149 -6.82 4.85 -3.26
C MET A 149 -6.79 5.03 -1.74
N MET A 150 -6.35 4.01 -0.98
CA MET A 150 -6.11 4.17 0.45
C MET A 150 -5.06 5.26 0.76
N SER A 151 -4.03 5.41 -0.09
CA SER A 151 -3.08 6.52 0.06
C SER A 151 -3.74 7.89 -0.15
N ALA A 152 -4.68 8.02 -1.09
CA ALA A 152 -5.42 9.27 -1.29
C ALA A 152 -6.31 9.63 -0.09
N ILE A 153 -7.03 8.64 0.45
CA ILE A 153 -7.81 8.72 1.70
C ILE A 153 -6.95 9.23 2.87
N LEU A 154 -5.72 8.72 3.01
CA LEU A 154 -4.79 9.13 4.04
C LEU A 154 -4.22 10.54 3.80
N TYR A 155 -3.95 10.91 2.54
CA TYR A 155 -3.49 12.26 2.19
C TYR A 155 -4.57 13.33 2.41
N GLN A 156 -5.83 13.03 2.14
CA GLN A 156 -6.97 13.89 2.47
C GLN A 156 -7.07 14.15 4.00
N ARG A 157 -6.56 13.23 4.82
CA ARG A 157 -6.42 13.40 6.29
C ARG A 157 -5.09 14.00 6.73
N GLY A 158 -4.23 14.39 5.80
CA GLY A 158 -2.95 15.00 6.13
C GLY A 158 -1.86 14.03 6.60
N ALA A 159 -1.95 12.73 6.30
CA ALA A 159 -0.91 11.78 6.64
C ALA A 159 0.42 12.03 5.90
N LEU A 160 1.53 11.57 6.48
CA LEU A 160 2.82 11.41 5.81
C LEU A 160 3.03 9.94 5.48
N LEU A 161 3.16 9.60 4.20
CA LEU A 161 3.28 8.21 3.75
C LEU A 161 4.62 7.98 3.05
N LEU A 162 5.31 6.90 3.42
CA LEU A 162 6.55 6.47 2.78
C LEU A 162 6.33 5.15 2.04
N HIS A 163 6.97 5.01 0.87
CA HIS A 163 7.08 3.72 0.18
C HIS A 163 8.15 2.86 0.84
N ALA A 164 7.75 2.14 1.88
CA ALA A 164 8.66 1.48 2.79
C ALA A 164 8.07 0.20 3.39
N SER A 165 8.91 -0.57 4.07
CA SER A 165 8.51 -1.66 4.95
C SER A 165 8.92 -1.30 6.38
N ALA A 166 8.19 -1.76 7.38
CA ALA A 166 8.51 -1.50 8.79
C ALA A 166 8.41 -2.76 9.66
N VAL A 167 9.27 -2.80 10.68
CA VAL A 167 9.23 -3.80 11.76
C VAL A 167 9.26 -3.10 13.11
N VAL A 168 8.85 -3.81 14.16
CA VAL A 168 8.90 -3.38 15.54
C VAL A 168 9.84 -4.29 16.31
N ARG A 169 10.69 -3.69 17.14
CA ARG A 169 11.53 -4.40 18.10
C ARG A 169 11.63 -3.58 19.37
N ASP A 170 11.53 -4.24 20.53
CA ASP A 170 11.64 -3.61 21.85
C ASP A 170 10.71 -2.39 22.00
N GLY A 171 9.48 -2.51 21.46
CA GLY A 171 8.46 -1.46 21.48
C GLY A 171 8.67 -0.29 20.51
N ARG A 172 9.70 -0.32 19.65
CA ARG A 172 10.01 0.76 18.69
C ARG A 172 9.93 0.27 17.24
N GLY A 173 9.40 1.12 16.37
CA GLY A 173 9.27 0.88 14.93
C GLY A 173 10.49 1.35 14.13
N PHE A 174 10.89 0.59 13.12
CA PHE A 174 12.00 0.89 12.23
C PHE A 174 11.55 0.78 10.77
N ILE A 175 11.77 1.84 9.99
CA ILE A 175 11.33 1.94 8.59
C ILE A 175 12.51 1.69 7.65
N PHE A 176 12.28 0.90 6.60
CA PHE A 176 13.23 0.66 5.51
C PHE A 176 12.69 1.21 4.19
N CYS A 177 13.34 2.24 3.68
CA CYS A 177 13.04 2.94 2.45
C CYS A 177 14.02 2.56 1.34
N GLY A 178 13.59 2.61 0.08
CA GLY A 178 14.44 2.30 -1.05
C GLY A 178 13.64 2.11 -2.33
N PRO A 179 14.30 2.15 -3.51
CA PRO A 179 13.63 1.93 -4.78
C PRO A 179 12.93 0.57 -4.83
N SER A 180 12.01 0.41 -5.79
CA SER A 180 11.43 -0.91 -6.07
C SER A 180 12.56 -1.92 -6.35
N GLY A 181 12.45 -3.13 -5.81
CA GLY A 181 13.51 -4.15 -5.93
C GLY A 181 14.71 -3.98 -4.99
N ALA A 182 14.77 -2.95 -4.15
CA ALA A 182 15.87 -2.78 -3.17
C ALA A 182 15.88 -3.82 -2.03
N GLY A 183 14.89 -4.72 -1.98
CA GLY A 183 14.80 -5.77 -0.97
C GLY A 183 14.22 -5.33 0.39
N LYS A 184 13.38 -4.28 0.43
CA LYS A 184 12.71 -3.80 1.66
C LYS A 184 11.91 -4.92 2.35
N SER A 185 11.01 -5.56 1.60
CA SER A 185 10.18 -6.67 2.09
C SER A 185 11.02 -7.90 2.48
N THR A 186 12.10 -8.17 1.73
CA THR A 186 13.03 -9.26 2.07
C THR A 186 13.74 -9.00 3.41
N LEU A 187 14.20 -7.77 3.63
CA LEU A 187 14.84 -7.38 4.88
C LEU A 187 13.87 -7.41 6.06
N SER A 188 12.63 -6.92 5.90
CA SER A 188 11.63 -7.02 6.97
C SER A 188 11.27 -8.47 7.29
N GLY A 189 11.23 -9.35 6.28
CA GLY A 189 11.07 -10.79 6.46
C GLY A 189 12.21 -11.43 7.27
N ALA A 190 13.47 -11.12 6.93
CA ALA A 190 14.64 -11.61 7.68
C ALA A 190 14.66 -11.09 9.12
N LEU A 191 14.36 -9.81 9.34
CA LEU A 191 14.22 -9.24 10.68
C LEU A 191 13.09 -9.90 11.47
N SER A 192 12.00 -10.30 10.80
CA SER A 192 10.92 -11.04 11.44
C SER A 192 11.37 -12.43 11.91
N GLN A 193 12.21 -13.11 11.12
CA GLN A 193 12.83 -14.37 11.53
C GLN A 193 13.80 -14.18 12.71
N ALA A 194 14.47 -13.02 12.79
CA ALA A 194 15.33 -12.64 13.90
C ALA A 194 14.58 -12.08 15.13
N GLY A 195 13.27 -12.33 15.24
CA GLY A 195 12.46 -11.98 16.40
C GLY A 195 11.90 -10.55 16.42
N CYS A 196 11.95 -9.81 15.30
CA CYS A 196 11.21 -8.56 15.18
C CYS A 196 9.74 -8.83 14.81
N THR A 197 8.84 -7.94 15.20
CA THR A 197 7.44 -8.00 14.78
C THR A 197 7.26 -7.26 13.46
N PHE A 198 6.72 -7.93 12.44
CA PHE A 198 6.35 -7.27 11.17
C PHE A 198 5.22 -6.25 11.40
N LEU A 199 5.35 -5.04 10.83
CA LEU A 199 4.33 -3.98 10.98
C LEU A 199 3.66 -3.58 9.67
N SER A 200 4.44 -3.33 8.61
CA SER A 200 3.88 -2.91 7.31
C SER A 200 4.83 -3.20 6.13
N ASP A 201 4.27 -3.30 4.92
CA ASP A 201 4.99 -3.49 3.67
C ASP A 201 4.31 -2.73 2.51
N ASP A 202 5.08 -1.92 1.79
CA ASP A 202 4.70 -1.00 0.69
C ASP A 202 4.21 0.39 1.13
N LEU A 203 3.40 0.50 2.19
CA LEU A 203 2.76 1.74 2.62
C LEU A 203 2.94 1.97 4.13
N CYS A 204 3.98 2.70 4.52
CA CYS A 204 4.18 3.10 5.91
C CYS A 204 3.49 4.46 6.16
N SER A 205 2.45 4.48 6.99
CA SER A 205 1.81 5.73 7.45
C SER A 205 2.46 6.21 8.73
N ILE A 206 2.99 7.43 8.70
CA ILE A 206 3.53 8.11 9.88
C ILE A 206 2.51 9.14 10.35
N ARG A 207 2.17 9.08 11.64
CA ARG A 207 1.29 10.04 12.33
C ARG A 207 2.03 10.63 13.53
N ASP A 208 1.49 11.69 14.10
CA ASP A 208 1.92 12.11 15.42
C ASP A 208 1.02 11.44 16.45
N ALA A 209 1.60 10.99 17.55
CA ALA A 209 0.88 10.74 18.79
C ALA A 209 0.46 12.07 19.43
N ASP A 210 -0.35 11.98 20.49
CA ASP A 210 -0.84 13.15 21.23
C ASP A 210 0.28 14.01 21.84
N ASP A 211 1.43 13.39 22.14
CA ASP A 211 2.64 14.05 22.63
C ASP A 211 3.50 14.66 21.51
N GLY A 212 3.07 14.56 20.25
CA GLY A 212 3.79 15.04 19.08
C GLY A 212 4.89 14.11 18.55
N SER A 213 5.14 12.97 19.22
CA SER A 213 6.11 11.98 18.76
C SER A 213 5.61 11.22 17.54
N PRO A 214 6.47 10.89 16.56
CA PRO A 214 6.04 10.17 15.38
C PRO A 214 5.77 8.69 15.68
N THR A 215 4.65 8.17 15.21
CA THR A 215 4.25 6.77 15.27
C THR A 215 4.06 6.19 13.87
N ILE A 216 4.29 4.88 13.73
CA ILE A 216 4.05 4.13 12.50
C ILE A 216 2.81 3.26 12.70
N GLU A 217 1.87 3.33 11.76
CA GLU A 217 0.69 2.47 11.77
C GLU A 217 0.90 1.20 10.94
N ALA A 218 0.34 0.09 11.43
CA ALA A 218 0.24 -1.14 10.65
C ALA A 218 -0.67 -0.91 9.43
N ASP A 219 -0.25 -1.39 8.26
CA ASP A 219 -0.99 -1.21 7.00
C ASP A 219 -2.11 -2.24 6.78
N GLY A 220 -2.23 -3.22 7.70
CA GLY A 220 -3.22 -4.29 7.64
C GLY A 220 -2.87 -5.42 6.67
N ARG A 221 -1.66 -5.43 6.09
CA ARG A 221 -1.20 -6.47 5.18
C ARG A 221 -0.56 -7.63 5.93
N THR A 222 -0.53 -8.79 5.28
CA THR A 222 0.41 -9.84 5.61
C THR A 222 1.67 -9.67 4.77
N LEU A 223 2.83 -10.05 5.32
CA LEU A 223 4.12 -9.95 4.64
C LEU A 223 4.06 -10.67 3.28
N ARG A 224 4.65 -10.07 2.23
CA ARG A 224 4.70 -10.67 0.89
C ARG A 224 6.16 -10.82 0.45
N LEU A 225 6.59 -12.05 0.14
CA LEU A 225 7.97 -12.36 -0.25
C LEU A 225 8.02 -13.06 -1.62
N PHE A 226 9.11 -12.89 -2.36
CA PHE A 226 9.38 -13.69 -3.56
C PHE A 226 9.75 -15.13 -3.18
N GLN A 227 9.56 -16.10 -4.10
CA GLN A 227 9.91 -17.51 -3.85
C GLN A 227 11.36 -17.67 -3.38
N ASP A 228 12.32 -17.04 -4.05
CA ASP A 228 13.75 -17.09 -3.65
C ASP A 228 13.98 -16.60 -2.21
N SER A 229 13.25 -15.55 -1.79
CA SER A 229 13.31 -15.07 -0.41
C SER A 229 12.69 -16.06 0.58
N ILE A 230 11.61 -16.74 0.19
CA ILE A 230 10.93 -17.75 1.01
C ILE A 230 11.83 -18.96 1.22
N ASP A 231 12.42 -19.46 0.13
CA ASP A 231 13.31 -20.62 0.14
C ASP A 231 14.53 -20.33 1.02
N ARG A 232 15.14 -19.16 0.84
CA ARG A 232 16.33 -18.75 1.62
C ARG A 232 16.02 -18.58 3.10
N LEU A 233 14.85 -18.03 3.44
CA LEU A 233 14.43 -17.80 4.82
C LEU A 233 13.83 -19.05 5.49
N GLY A 234 13.76 -20.19 4.78
CA GLY A 234 13.14 -21.41 5.31
C GLY A 234 11.64 -21.27 5.56
N LEU A 235 10.98 -20.32 4.89
CA LEU A 235 9.58 -19.94 5.13
C LEU A 235 8.58 -20.77 4.32
N ALA A 236 9.03 -21.85 3.66
CA ALA A 236 8.18 -22.70 2.82
C ALA A 236 6.93 -23.23 3.54
N GLY A 237 7.02 -23.50 4.85
CA GLY A 237 5.88 -23.93 5.67
C GLY A 237 4.92 -22.81 6.11
N ALA A 238 5.28 -21.54 5.90
CA ALA A 238 4.50 -20.36 6.27
C ALA A 238 3.90 -19.63 5.05
N VAL A 239 3.99 -20.23 3.86
CA VAL A 239 3.53 -19.66 2.59
C VAL A 239 2.00 -19.74 2.49
N GLY A 240 1.37 -18.59 2.32
CA GLY A 240 -0.04 -18.43 1.98
C GLY A 240 -0.29 -18.32 0.47
N ALA A 241 -1.43 -17.75 0.09
CA ALA A 241 -1.79 -17.62 -1.32
C ALA A 241 -0.76 -16.80 -2.14
N ARG A 242 -0.65 -17.10 -3.43
CA ARG A 242 0.17 -16.35 -4.39
C ARG A 242 -0.46 -14.97 -4.64
N VAL A 243 0.37 -13.91 -4.66
CA VAL A 243 -0.08 -12.51 -4.79
C VAL A 243 -0.72 -12.24 -6.17
N ARG A 244 -0.24 -12.89 -7.24
CA ARG A 244 -0.82 -12.88 -8.61
C ARG A 244 -0.37 -14.11 -9.41
N ALA A 245 -1.15 -14.55 -10.40
CA ALA A 245 -0.85 -15.72 -11.24
C ALA A 245 0.49 -15.63 -12.02
N GLN A 246 0.95 -14.42 -12.35
CA GLN A 246 2.15 -14.18 -13.19
C GLN A 246 3.39 -13.68 -12.40
N VAL A 247 3.30 -13.54 -11.07
CA VAL A 247 4.42 -13.06 -10.23
C VAL A 247 4.63 -14.06 -9.09
N GLU A 248 5.84 -14.60 -8.94
CA GLU A 248 6.22 -15.52 -7.85
C GLU A 248 6.45 -14.79 -6.52
N LYS A 249 5.48 -13.96 -6.11
CA LYS A 249 5.42 -13.33 -4.78
C LYS A 249 4.27 -13.98 -4.02
N TYR A 250 4.52 -14.42 -2.79
CA TYR A 250 3.57 -15.13 -1.95
C TYR A 250 3.36 -14.39 -0.64
N HIS A 251 2.16 -14.53 -0.08
CA HIS A 251 1.93 -14.15 1.30
C HIS A 251 2.71 -15.07 2.23
N VAL A 252 3.29 -14.53 3.29
CA VAL A 252 3.98 -15.30 4.32
C VAL A 252 3.40 -14.92 5.67
N ALA A 253 2.96 -15.92 6.44
CA ALA A 253 2.54 -15.70 7.80
C ALA A 253 3.75 -15.19 8.61
N ALA A 254 3.61 -14.02 9.24
CA ALA A 254 4.58 -13.59 10.23
C ALA A 254 4.65 -14.65 11.34
N ALA A 255 5.85 -14.92 11.87
CA ALA A 255 6.02 -15.89 12.96
C ALA A 255 5.03 -15.55 14.10
N SER A 256 4.18 -16.51 14.42
CA SER A 256 3.11 -16.39 15.41
C SER A 256 3.68 -16.18 16.81
N GLY A 257 3.17 -15.20 17.57
CA GLY A 257 3.55 -15.09 18.99
C GLY A 257 2.92 -13.98 19.82
N GLU A 258 2.75 -12.77 19.29
CA GLU A 258 2.38 -11.61 20.13
C GLU A 258 1.17 -10.86 19.57
N GLU A 259 0.42 -10.20 20.47
CA GLU A 259 -0.69 -9.31 20.15
C GLU A 259 -0.36 -8.49 18.91
N SER A 260 -1.30 -8.40 17.96
CA SER A 260 -1.08 -7.73 16.68
C SER A 260 -0.72 -6.27 16.94
N VAL A 261 0.57 -5.95 16.97
CA VAL A 261 1.05 -4.57 17.13
C VAL A 261 0.44 -3.75 16.01
N THR A 262 -0.46 -2.83 16.35
CA THR A 262 -1.16 -2.00 15.35
C THR A 262 -0.48 -0.66 15.11
N SER A 263 0.36 -0.22 16.05
CA SER A 263 1.14 1.01 15.95
C SER A 263 2.38 0.92 16.84
N ALA A 264 3.43 1.66 16.51
CA ALA A 264 4.64 1.78 17.34
C ALA A 264 5.32 3.15 17.19
N PRO A 265 5.90 3.71 18.27
CA PRO A 265 6.77 4.89 18.19
C PRO A 265 7.93 4.67 17.21
N LEU A 266 8.19 5.62 16.34
CA LEU A 266 9.22 5.52 15.32
C LEU A 266 10.61 5.76 15.91
N GLY A 267 11.47 4.74 15.85
CA GLY A 267 12.86 4.80 16.32
C GLY A 267 13.84 5.36 15.29
N ALA A 268 13.82 4.84 14.05
CA ALA A 268 14.73 5.28 12.99
C ALA A 268 14.21 4.94 11.58
N ILE A 269 14.75 5.65 10.58
CA ILE A 269 14.49 5.38 9.16
C ILE A 269 15.80 5.03 8.45
N TYR A 270 15.79 3.94 7.69
CA TYR A 270 16.95 3.44 6.93
C TYR A 270 16.69 3.53 5.43
N MET A 271 17.56 4.25 4.73
CA MET A 271 17.60 4.34 3.27
C MET A 271 18.54 3.24 2.75
N LEU A 272 17.96 2.20 2.15
CA LEU A 272 18.72 1.10 1.57
C LEU A 272 19.62 1.61 0.45
N ALA A 273 20.89 1.24 0.51
CA ALA A 273 21.90 1.56 -0.49
C ALA A 273 22.80 0.34 -0.74
N ASP A 274 23.30 0.22 -1.96
CA ASP A 274 24.21 -0.86 -2.32
C ASP A 274 25.61 -0.55 -1.81
N ALA A 275 26.22 -1.53 -1.13
CA ALA A 275 27.62 -1.46 -0.73
C ALA A 275 28.55 -1.88 -1.90
N ASN A 276 29.70 -1.23 -2.00
CA ASN A 276 30.76 -1.55 -2.96
C ASN A 276 32.11 -1.06 -2.43
N ALA A 277 33.20 -1.24 -3.21
CA ALA A 277 34.54 -0.85 -2.80
C ALA A 277 34.67 0.65 -2.42
N ALA A 278 33.93 1.54 -3.09
CA ALA A 278 33.92 2.97 -2.77
C ALA A 278 33.01 3.33 -1.59
N TYR A 279 31.97 2.52 -1.37
CA TYR A 279 30.98 2.71 -0.31
C TYR A 279 30.81 1.39 0.46
N PRO A 280 31.71 1.08 1.40
CA PRO A 280 31.69 -0.20 2.10
C PRO A 280 30.41 -0.38 2.94
N PRO A 281 30.07 -1.62 3.32
CA PRO A 281 28.91 -1.90 4.17
C PRO A 281 28.95 -1.11 5.48
N GLY A 282 27.79 -0.67 5.95
CA GLY A 282 27.68 0.08 7.19
C GLY A 282 26.42 0.94 7.30
N ILE A 283 26.21 1.48 8.49
CA ILE A 283 25.10 2.37 8.83
C ILE A 283 25.68 3.77 9.03
N VAL A 284 25.23 4.74 8.22
CA VAL A 284 25.75 6.11 8.21
C VAL A 284 24.61 7.10 8.39
N GLU A 285 24.66 7.93 9.41
CA GLU A 285 23.66 8.97 9.63
C GLU A 285 23.67 9.99 8.49
N LEU A 286 22.48 10.34 7.98
CA LEU A 286 22.33 11.35 6.94
C LEU A 286 22.29 12.75 7.56
N ALA A 287 23.02 13.68 6.93
CA ALA A 287 22.87 15.10 7.25
C ALA A 287 21.41 15.55 7.03
N PRO A 288 20.87 16.50 7.83
CA PRO A 288 19.45 16.84 7.83
C PRO A 288 18.86 17.17 6.45
N LEU A 289 19.58 17.94 5.63
CA LEU A 289 19.14 18.28 4.27
C LEU A 289 19.06 17.04 3.37
N ALA A 290 20.05 16.15 3.44
CA ALA A 290 20.07 14.91 2.68
C ALA A 290 18.95 13.95 3.13
N ALA A 291 18.69 13.88 4.44
CA ALA A 291 17.60 13.13 5.03
C ALA A 291 16.23 13.65 4.53
N ALA A 292 16.00 14.96 4.58
CA ALA A 292 14.76 15.59 4.10
C ALA A 292 14.52 15.30 2.61
N GLN A 293 15.56 15.48 1.78
CA GLN A 293 15.48 15.18 0.36
C GLN A 293 15.21 13.69 0.09
N ALA A 294 15.83 12.79 0.86
CA ALA A 294 15.62 11.35 0.74
C ALA A 294 14.18 10.98 1.10
N LEU A 295 13.64 11.49 2.21
CA LEU A 295 12.24 11.25 2.62
C LEU A 295 11.25 11.77 1.58
N LEU A 296 11.42 13.00 1.09
CA LEU A 296 10.54 13.57 0.05
C LEU A 296 10.54 12.75 -1.25
N ARG A 297 11.68 12.12 -1.60
CA ARG A 297 11.76 11.20 -2.76
C ARG A 297 11.05 9.88 -2.52
N GLN A 298 11.00 9.41 -1.27
CA GLN A 298 10.36 8.15 -0.88
C GLN A 298 8.88 8.31 -0.51
N CYS A 299 8.34 9.53 -0.55
CA CYS A 299 6.91 9.77 -0.35
C CYS A 299 6.07 8.93 -1.32
N TYR A 300 5.17 8.11 -0.77
CA TYR A 300 4.36 7.18 -1.54
C TYR A 300 3.45 7.94 -2.51
N ARG A 301 3.48 7.64 -3.81
CA ARG A 301 2.73 8.42 -4.83
C ARG A 301 2.97 9.94 -4.71
N ARG A 302 4.24 10.35 -4.56
CA ARG A 302 4.72 11.74 -4.35
C ARG A 302 3.93 12.85 -5.05
N ARG A 303 3.52 12.69 -6.33
CA ARG A 303 2.73 13.70 -7.04
C ARG A 303 1.37 13.97 -6.39
N VAL A 304 0.70 12.92 -5.89
CA VAL A 304 -0.56 13.01 -5.15
C VAL A 304 -0.32 13.62 -3.77
N ALA A 305 0.75 13.20 -3.09
CA ALA A 305 1.15 13.78 -1.81
C ALA A 305 1.35 15.30 -1.90
N LEU A 306 2.09 15.75 -2.92
CA LEU A 306 2.35 17.17 -3.17
C LEU A 306 1.08 17.94 -3.54
N ALA A 307 0.16 17.34 -4.29
CA ALA A 307 -1.09 17.99 -4.67
C ALA A 307 -2.01 18.25 -3.46
N TYR A 308 -2.05 17.35 -2.47
CA TYR A 308 -2.81 17.54 -1.24
C TYR A 308 -2.10 18.39 -0.20
N ALA A 309 -0.83 18.10 0.08
CA ALA A 309 -0.11 18.73 1.17
C ALA A 309 0.56 20.06 0.76
N GLY A 310 0.84 20.27 -0.53
CA GLY A 310 1.59 21.43 -1.00
C GLY A 310 2.88 21.65 -0.20
N GLY A 311 3.07 22.89 0.30
CA GLY A 311 4.19 23.24 1.16
C GLY A 311 4.18 22.56 2.54
N ALA A 312 3.04 22.09 3.02
CA ALA A 312 2.94 21.43 4.33
C ALA A 312 3.72 20.10 4.37
N LEU A 313 3.97 19.46 3.23
CA LEU A 313 4.78 18.24 3.18
C LEU A 313 6.21 18.46 3.67
N ALA A 314 6.80 19.61 3.32
CA ALA A 314 8.14 19.98 3.78
C ALA A 314 8.16 20.23 5.29
N ALA A 315 7.15 20.93 5.82
CA ALA A 315 7.00 21.16 7.26
C ALA A 315 6.83 19.85 8.06
N ARG A 316 5.99 18.93 7.56
CA ARG A 316 5.82 17.58 8.16
C ARG A 316 7.12 16.79 8.14
N THR A 317 7.87 16.87 7.04
CA THR A 317 9.19 16.21 6.92
C THR A 317 10.19 16.81 7.92
N ALA A 318 10.22 18.13 8.07
CA ALA A 318 11.10 18.79 9.03
C ALA A 318 10.76 18.42 10.47
N ARG A 319 9.47 18.38 10.84
CA ARG A 319 9.03 17.93 12.17
C ARG A 319 9.35 16.46 12.44
N LEU A 320 9.24 15.60 11.43
CA LEU A 320 9.68 14.21 11.57
C LEU A 320 11.18 14.13 11.90
N LEU A 321 12.00 14.91 11.20
CA LEU A 321 13.46 14.94 11.38
C LEU A 321 13.90 15.58 12.71
N SER A 322 13.04 16.32 13.42
CA SER A 322 13.36 16.81 14.76
C SER A 322 13.25 15.71 15.83
N HIS A 323 12.63 14.57 15.51
CA HIS A 323 12.43 13.45 16.43
C HIS A 323 13.22 12.21 16.04
N VAL A 324 13.45 12.01 14.73
CA VAL A 324 13.94 10.74 14.20
C VAL A 324 15.14 10.95 13.29
N LYS A 325 16.15 10.12 13.50
CA LYS A 325 17.34 10.07 12.65
C LYS A 325 17.09 9.20 11.42
N VAL A 326 17.69 9.62 10.30
CA VAL A 326 17.67 8.87 9.04
C VAL A 326 19.09 8.42 8.72
N TYR A 327 19.23 7.16 8.34
CA TYR A 327 20.52 6.55 8.04
C TYR A 327 20.54 6.01 6.61
N HIS A 328 21.71 5.97 5.99
CA HIS A 328 21.97 5.02 4.92
C HIS A 328 22.31 3.67 5.52
N LEU A 329 21.62 2.62 5.10
CA LEU A 329 22.01 1.23 5.33
C LEU A 329 22.68 0.73 4.05
N ARG A 330 24.01 0.78 4.02
CA ARG A 330 24.82 0.24 2.92
C ARG A 330 25.02 -1.24 3.15
N ARG A 331 24.53 -2.06 2.23
CA ARG A 331 24.61 -3.52 2.34
C ARG A 331 24.93 -4.16 0.99
N PRO A 332 25.57 -5.34 0.97
CA PRO A 332 25.59 -6.19 -0.21
C PRO A 332 24.16 -6.55 -0.66
N ARG A 333 23.96 -6.71 -1.97
CA ARG A 333 22.69 -7.25 -2.50
C ARG A 333 22.56 -8.76 -2.35
N ASP A 334 23.69 -9.43 -2.13
CA ASP A 334 23.77 -10.88 -1.97
C ASP A 334 22.95 -11.33 -0.75
N LEU A 335 21.97 -12.20 -0.99
CA LEU A 335 21.10 -12.75 0.05
C LEU A 335 21.86 -13.68 1.01
N ALA A 336 23.05 -14.18 0.65
CA ALA A 336 23.89 -14.92 1.57
C ALA A 336 24.38 -14.06 2.75
N GLN A 337 24.50 -12.75 2.55
CA GLN A 337 24.98 -11.77 3.53
C GLN A 337 23.83 -10.99 4.20
N LEU A 338 22.60 -11.49 4.11
CA LEU A 338 21.44 -10.84 4.71
C LEU A 338 21.48 -10.91 6.23
N ASP A 339 21.98 -12.01 6.80
CA ASP A 339 22.10 -12.21 8.25
C ASP A 339 23.07 -11.18 8.86
N ASP A 340 24.20 -10.90 8.20
CA ASP A 340 25.14 -9.84 8.61
C ASP A 340 24.46 -8.45 8.65
N THR A 341 23.55 -8.19 7.70
CA THR A 341 22.77 -6.94 7.66
C THR A 341 21.80 -6.85 8.83
N VAL A 342 21.14 -7.97 9.16
CA VAL A 342 20.22 -8.09 10.29
C VAL A 342 20.95 -7.87 11.60
N ASP A 343 22.09 -8.54 11.80
CA ASP A 343 22.92 -8.40 12.99
C ASP A 343 23.43 -6.98 13.17
N ALA A 344 23.88 -6.32 12.10
CA ALA A 344 24.31 -4.92 12.13
C ALA A 344 23.17 -3.97 12.57
N LEU A 345 21.93 -4.22 12.14
CA LEU A 345 20.77 -3.44 12.55
C LEU A 345 20.41 -3.67 14.02
N ILE A 346 20.35 -4.93 14.46
CA ILE A 346 20.04 -5.27 15.86
C ILE A 346 21.10 -4.69 16.81
N ALA A 347 22.38 -4.80 16.45
CA ALA A 347 23.47 -4.20 17.20
C ALA A 347 23.38 -2.66 17.23
N HIS A 348 22.93 -2.03 16.14
CA HIS A 348 22.73 -0.58 16.09
C HIS A 348 21.58 -0.11 16.99
N TRP A 349 20.47 -0.86 17.06
CA TRP A 349 19.32 -0.52 17.91
C TRP A 349 19.56 -0.75 19.40
N SER A 350 20.51 -1.63 19.73
CA SER A 350 20.91 -1.92 21.11
C SER A 350 21.85 -0.87 21.71
N ARG A 351 22.30 0.10 20.92
CA ARG A 351 23.13 1.22 21.42
C ARG A 351 22.21 2.22 22.15
N PRO A 352 22.59 2.70 23.34
CA PRO A 352 21.78 3.60 24.15
C PRO A 352 21.51 4.95 23.48
#